data_AF-A0A1B6LT47-F1
#
_entry.id   AF-A0A1B6LT47-F1
#
_cell.length_a   1.000
_cell.length_b   1.000
_cell.length_c   1.000
_cell.angle_alpha   90.00
_cell.angle_beta   90.00
_cell.angle_gamma   90.00
#
_symmetry.space_group_name_H-M   'P 1'
#
loop_
_entity.id
_entity.type
_entity.pdbx_description
1 polymer ?
#
loop_
_entity_poly.entity_id
_entity_poly.type
_entity_poly.pdbx_seq_one_letter_code
_entity_poly.pdbx_strand_id
1 'polypeptide(L)'
;MYVLQKNIIGLLSLFLLVVGILLVFVYNNILVLDLASLANTNHCPLCYGMAMCICLGRGNFTLNSNHLWENVLSACSLSKSHIIFGKCAEDWVVVKKRALDLTENEVKFDHMSELLKSLDELNESHYDPQKFKCCPSHTKLVEYYIENVVEKENNMSDIYLNTFFMIHANMEPIIQQVTKDWAVAEYLGGCGDFTVWQYCGDTLTWVVPELDWMARSFIAKQLLQFAFNATFRHPRFSFYFTDMSPDNFAVSPEDEVRLVDLENVIVVDKYPEGECLDL
;
A
#
# COMPACT_ATOMS: atom_id res chain seq x y z
N MET A 1 -15.36 22.55 -53.31
CA MET A 1 -16.30 22.24 -52.21
C MET A 1 -16.55 20.74 -52.04
N TYR A 2 -17.03 20.01 -53.06
CA TYR A 2 -17.40 18.59 -52.94
C TYR A 2 -16.28 17.63 -52.51
N VAL A 3 -15.06 17.81 -53.02
CA VAL A 3 -13.88 16.99 -52.65
C VAL A 3 -13.44 17.23 -51.20
N LEU A 4 -13.52 18.48 -50.74
CA LEU A 4 -13.19 18.85 -49.36
C LEU A 4 -14.17 18.19 -48.37
N GLN A 5 -15.46 18.15 -48.72
CA GLN A 5 -16.51 17.57 -47.90
C GLN A 5 -16.39 16.04 -47.79
N LYS A 6 -16.00 15.34 -48.87
CA LYS A 6 -15.71 13.89 -48.83
C LYS A 6 -14.51 13.55 -47.95
N ASN A 7 -13.44 14.34 -48.02
CA ASN A 7 -12.26 14.11 -47.19
C ASN A 7 -12.54 14.33 -45.70
N ILE A 8 -13.33 15.35 -45.35
CA ILE A 8 -13.76 15.61 -43.97
C ILE A 8 -14.60 14.45 -43.43
N ILE A 9 -15.57 13.94 -44.20
CA ILE A 9 -16.39 12.79 -43.80
C ILE A 9 -15.52 11.54 -43.63
N GLY A 10 -14.57 11.29 -44.52
CA GLY A 10 -13.63 10.17 -44.40
C GLY A 10 -12.77 10.23 -43.12
N LEU A 11 -12.25 11.41 -42.79
CA LEU A 11 -11.48 11.65 -41.55
C LEU A 11 -12.34 11.47 -40.30
N LEU A 12 -13.59 11.95 -40.29
CA LEU A 12 -14.53 11.77 -39.19
C LEU A 12 -14.87 10.30 -38.96
N SER A 13 -15.13 9.55 -40.02
CA SER A 13 -15.40 8.11 -39.94
C SER A 13 -14.19 7.32 -39.42
N LEU A 14 -12.98 7.67 -39.85
CA LEU A 14 -11.74 7.06 -39.35
C LEU A 14 -11.52 7.39 -37.87
N PHE A 15 -11.75 8.64 -37.46
CA PHE A 15 -11.66 9.05 -36.06
C PHE A 15 -12.65 8.28 -35.17
N LEU A 16 -13.93 8.19 -35.58
CA LEU A 16 -14.94 7.44 -34.83
C LEU A 16 -14.62 5.94 -34.75
N LEU A 17 -14.04 5.35 -35.79
CA LEU A 17 -13.60 3.96 -35.78
C LEU A 17 -12.43 3.75 -34.81
N VAL A 18 -11.43 4.64 -34.82
CA VAL A 18 -10.31 4.61 -33.87
C VAL A 18 -10.81 4.77 -32.44
N VAL A 19 -11.70 5.74 -32.19
CA VAL A 19 -12.33 5.94 -30.88
C VAL A 19 -13.14 4.70 -30.46
N GLY A 20 -13.91 4.09 -31.36
CA GLY A 20 -14.66 2.88 -31.07
C GLY A 20 -13.77 1.68 -30.71
N ILE A 21 -12.67 1.48 -31.43
CA ILE A 21 -11.67 0.45 -31.12
C ILE A 21 -11.02 0.72 -29.76
N LEU A 22 -10.64 1.98 -29.49
CA LEU A 22 -10.08 2.38 -28.20
C LEU A 22 -11.07 2.17 -27.06
N LEU A 23 -12.36 2.49 -27.25
CA LEU A 23 -13.40 2.28 -26.25
C LEU A 23 -13.64 0.80 -25.96
N VAL A 24 -13.65 -0.06 -26.99
CA VAL A 24 -13.77 -1.52 -26.80
C VAL A 24 -12.52 -2.08 -26.11
N PHE A 25 -11.33 -1.58 -26.47
CA PHE A 25 -10.09 -1.94 -25.81
C PHE A 25 -10.08 -1.53 -24.33
N VAL A 26 -10.49 -0.30 -24.03
CA VAL A 26 -10.66 0.22 -22.66
C VAL A 26 -11.71 -0.60 -21.90
N TYR A 27 -12.86 -0.89 -22.51
CA TYR A 27 -13.89 -1.68 -21.84
C TYR A 27 -13.42 -3.10 -21.49
N ASN A 28 -12.79 -3.78 -22.44
CA ASN A 28 -12.37 -5.17 -22.23
C ASN A 28 -11.12 -5.32 -21.36
N ASN A 29 -10.20 -4.34 -21.38
CA ASN A 29 -8.92 -4.46 -20.66
C ASN A 29 -8.84 -3.61 -19.39
N ILE A 30 -9.65 -2.56 -19.25
CA ILE A 30 -9.62 -1.66 -18.09
C ILE A 30 -10.83 -1.92 -17.19
N LEU A 31 -12.05 -1.96 -17.74
CA LEU A 31 -13.27 -2.13 -16.91
C LEU A 31 -13.50 -3.55 -16.40
N VAL A 32 -12.92 -4.57 -17.06
CA VAL A 32 -12.98 -5.98 -16.62
C VAL A 32 -11.55 -6.49 -16.43
N LEU A 33 -10.84 -5.88 -15.48
CA LEU A 33 -9.45 -6.20 -15.18
C LEU A 33 -9.35 -7.45 -14.29
N ASP A 34 -8.49 -8.39 -14.67
CA ASP A 34 -8.14 -9.55 -13.84
C ASP A 34 -6.82 -9.27 -13.12
N LEU A 35 -6.89 -8.56 -11.99
CA LEU A 35 -5.72 -8.17 -11.23
C LEU A 35 -4.98 -9.38 -10.66
N ALA A 36 -5.69 -10.44 -10.28
CA ALA A 36 -5.07 -11.68 -9.80
C ALA A 36 -4.11 -12.28 -10.84
N SER A 37 -4.44 -12.20 -12.14
CA SER A 37 -3.54 -12.66 -13.21
C SER A 37 -2.26 -11.84 -13.36
N LEU A 38 -2.29 -10.57 -12.92
CA LEU A 38 -1.16 -9.63 -12.96
C LEU A 38 -0.34 -9.63 -11.66
N ALA A 39 -0.81 -10.36 -10.65
CA ALA A 39 -0.28 -10.35 -9.28
C ALA A 39 0.98 -11.20 -9.10
N ASN A 40 1.52 -11.81 -10.15
CA ASN A 40 2.69 -12.68 -10.07
C ASN A 40 2.56 -13.81 -9.03
N THR A 41 1.34 -14.35 -8.82
CA THR A 41 1.04 -15.37 -7.79
C THR A 41 1.86 -16.64 -7.88
N ASN A 42 2.47 -16.91 -9.04
CA ASN A 42 3.36 -18.06 -9.25
C ASN A 42 4.65 -17.99 -8.43
N HIS A 43 5.00 -16.81 -7.87
CA HIS A 43 6.17 -16.63 -7.00
C HIS A 43 5.84 -16.82 -5.51
N CYS A 44 4.59 -17.13 -5.15
CA CYS A 44 4.28 -17.51 -3.78
C CYS A 44 5.04 -18.82 -3.42
N PRO A 45 5.63 -18.92 -2.22
CA PRO A 45 5.25 -18.21 -0.99
C PRO A 45 5.92 -16.83 -0.76
N LEU A 46 6.79 -16.34 -1.64
CA LEU A 46 7.36 -14.99 -1.50
C LEU A 46 6.38 -13.92 -2.00
N CYS A 47 5.31 -13.72 -1.23
CA CYS A 47 4.23 -12.79 -1.57
C CYS A 47 3.61 -12.17 -0.31
N TYR A 48 2.75 -11.15 -0.47
CA TYR A 48 1.97 -10.60 0.65
C TYR A 48 0.90 -11.57 1.17
N GLY A 49 0.69 -12.69 0.48
CA GLY A 49 -0.33 -13.69 0.73
C GLY A 49 -1.28 -13.86 -0.46
N MET A 50 -2.31 -14.68 -0.25
CA MET A 50 -3.28 -15.08 -1.28
C MET A 50 -4.74 -14.78 -0.90
N ALA A 51 -4.97 -14.23 0.30
CA ALA A 51 -6.31 -14.04 0.87
C ALA A 51 -7.22 -13.19 -0.04
N MET A 52 -6.66 -12.21 -0.75
CA MET A 52 -7.43 -11.29 -1.59
C MET A 52 -7.41 -11.68 -3.08
N CYS A 53 -6.86 -12.83 -3.47
CA CYS A 53 -6.81 -13.20 -4.90
C CYS A 53 -8.18 -13.48 -5.50
N ILE A 54 -9.13 -14.05 -4.73
CA ILE A 54 -10.51 -14.25 -5.21
C ILE A 54 -11.16 -12.89 -5.49
N CYS A 55 -10.96 -11.94 -4.57
CA CYS A 55 -11.45 -10.58 -4.66
C CYS A 55 -10.93 -9.85 -5.91
N LEU A 56 -9.62 -9.96 -6.18
CA LEU A 56 -8.95 -9.34 -7.32
C LEU A 56 -9.13 -10.10 -8.65
N GLY A 57 -9.85 -11.23 -8.62
CA GLY A 57 -10.10 -12.04 -9.80
C GLY A 57 -11.13 -11.42 -10.73
N ARG A 58 -11.08 -11.85 -12.00
CA ARG A 58 -12.00 -11.41 -13.05
C ARG A 58 -13.47 -11.55 -12.63
N GLY A 59 -14.21 -10.44 -12.71
CA GLY A 59 -15.65 -10.40 -12.41
C GLY A 59 -16.00 -10.13 -10.94
N ASN A 60 -15.03 -10.20 -10.03
CA ASN A 60 -15.21 -9.88 -8.61
C ASN A 60 -14.70 -8.48 -8.25
N PHE A 61 -13.76 -7.95 -9.04
CA PHE A 61 -13.22 -6.61 -8.91
C PHE A 61 -13.79 -5.68 -9.99
N THR A 62 -14.16 -4.46 -9.59
CA THR A 62 -14.62 -3.41 -10.51
C THR A 62 -13.90 -2.10 -10.22
N LEU A 63 -13.52 -1.35 -11.26
CA LEU A 63 -12.83 -0.07 -11.07
C LEU A 63 -13.76 1.02 -10.55
N ASN A 64 -13.21 1.91 -9.73
CA ASN A 64 -13.91 3.10 -9.28
C ASN A 64 -13.97 4.14 -10.42
N SER A 65 -15.19 4.47 -10.85
CA SER A 65 -15.41 5.45 -11.92
C SER A 65 -15.01 6.88 -11.53
N ASN A 66 -15.05 7.21 -10.24
CA ASN A 66 -14.65 8.52 -9.75
C ASN A 66 -13.12 8.71 -9.82
N HIS A 67 -12.38 7.60 -9.84
CA HIS A 67 -10.92 7.55 -9.94
C HIS A 67 -10.46 7.01 -11.30
N LEU A 68 -11.25 7.24 -12.36
CA LEU A 68 -10.98 6.65 -13.68
C LEU A 68 -9.64 7.12 -14.25
N TRP A 69 -9.28 8.39 -14.05
CA TRP A 69 -8.03 8.94 -14.60
C TRP A 69 -6.81 8.38 -13.87
N GLU A 70 -6.88 8.29 -12.55
CA GLU A 70 -5.89 7.69 -11.67
C GLU A 70 -5.67 6.23 -12.07
N ASN A 71 -6.76 5.48 -12.26
CA ASN A 71 -6.73 4.09 -12.68
C ASN A 71 -6.13 3.91 -14.09
N VAL A 72 -6.48 4.77 -15.05
CA VAL A 72 -5.92 4.72 -16.41
C VAL A 72 -4.43 5.07 -16.40
N LEU A 73 -4.04 6.14 -15.68
CA LEU A 73 -2.63 6.53 -15.55
C LEU A 73 -1.81 5.42 -14.89
N SER A 74 -2.35 4.80 -13.84
CA SER A 74 -1.75 3.66 -13.17
C SER A 74 -1.55 2.49 -14.13
N ALA A 75 -2.57 2.12 -14.93
CA ALA A 75 -2.46 1.04 -15.91
C ALA A 75 -1.49 1.35 -17.08
N CYS A 76 -1.40 2.62 -17.48
CA CYS A 76 -0.49 3.05 -18.56
C CYS A 76 0.94 3.35 -18.08
N SER A 77 1.17 3.39 -16.77
CA SER A 77 2.50 3.67 -16.22
C SER A 77 3.45 2.52 -16.47
N LEU A 78 4.69 2.86 -16.88
CA LEU A 78 5.81 1.91 -16.95
C LEU A 78 6.47 1.70 -15.58
N SER A 79 6.01 2.36 -14.52
CA SER A 79 6.53 2.21 -13.16
C SER A 79 6.22 0.83 -12.58
N LYS A 80 7.12 0.29 -11.74
CA LYS A 80 6.88 -0.94 -10.99
C LYS A 80 5.81 -0.81 -9.88
N SER A 81 5.37 0.41 -9.57
CA SER A 81 4.37 0.72 -8.55
C SER A 81 3.06 1.19 -9.20
N HIS A 82 1.93 0.65 -8.73
CA HIS A 82 0.60 0.99 -9.23
C HIS A 82 -0.36 1.18 -8.07
N ILE A 83 -1.18 2.22 -8.11
CA ILE A 83 -2.29 2.43 -7.19
C ILE A 83 -3.57 2.32 -8.01
N ILE A 84 -4.48 1.43 -7.61
CA ILE A 84 -5.70 1.14 -8.35
C ILE A 84 -6.88 1.20 -7.38
N PHE A 85 -7.84 2.06 -7.69
CA PHE A 85 -9.05 2.28 -6.90
C PHE A 85 -10.19 1.45 -7.48
N GLY A 86 -10.84 0.65 -6.65
CA GLY A 86 -11.93 -0.19 -7.10
C GLY A 86 -12.80 -0.70 -5.97
N LYS A 87 -13.64 -1.66 -6.33
CA LYS A 87 -14.61 -2.28 -5.44
C LYS A 87 -14.47 -3.78 -5.53
N CYS A 88 -14.51 -4.41 -4.38
CA CYS A 88 -14.51 -5.85 -4.22
C CYS A 88 -15.77 -6.25 -3.48
N ALA A 89 -16.64 -7.04 -4.13
CA ALA A 89 -18.00 -7.26 -3.66
C ALA A 89 -18.71 -5.93 -3.36
N GLU A 90 -19.00 -5.64 -2.08
CA GLU A 90 -19.65 -4.40 -1.64
C GLU A 90 -18.67 -3.34 -1.09
N ASP A 91 -17.41 -3.69 -0.89
CA ASP A 91 -16.44 -2.83 -0.21
C ASP A 91 -15.51 -2.11 -1.19
N TRP A 92 -15.32 -0.80 -0.96
CA TRP A 92 -14.35 -0.01 -1.71
C TRP A 92 -12.95 -0.27 -1.20
N VAL A 93 -12.02 -0.51 -2.13
CA VAL A 93 -10.64 -0.88 -1.83
C VAL A 93 -9.64 -0.12 -2.70
N VAL A 94 -8.42 -0.04 -2.20
CA VAL A 94 -7.24 0.47 -2.92
C VAL A 94 -6.25 -0.68 -3.04
N VAL A 95 -5.88 -1.00 -4.27
CA VAL A 95 -4.91 -2.03 -4.59
C VAL A 95 -3.58 -1.35 -4.88
N LYS A 96 -2.54 -1.66 -4.11
CA LYS A 96 -1.18 -1.14 -4.31
C LYS A 96 -0.27 -2.26 -4.79
N LYS A 97 0.38 -2.07 -5.95
CA LYS A 97 1.42 -2.98 -6.47
C LYS A 97 2.79 -2.55 -5.98
N ARG A 98 3.53 -3.50 -5.41
CA ARG A 98 4.95 -3.33 -5.07
C ARG A 98 5.69 -4.58 -5.48
N ALA A 99 6.28 -4.55 -6.68
CA ALA A 99 7.06 -5.66 -7.19
C ALA A 99 8.46 -5.64 -6.60
N LEU A 100 8.84 -6.73 -5.94
CA LEU A 100 10.21 -7.00 -5.55
C LEU A 100 10.87 -7.85 -6.63
N ASP A 101 12.04 -7.44 -7.10
CA ASP A 101 12.81 -8.15 -8.12
C ASP A 101 13.73 -9.18 -7.43
N LEU A 102 13.13 -10.17 -6.75
CA LEU A 102 13.88 -11.31 -6.24
C LEU A 102 14.04 -12.33 -7.35
N THR A 103 15.27 -12.51 -7.82
CA THR A 103 15.62 -13.50 -8.84
C THR A 103 15.93 -14.89 -8.27
N GLU A 104 15.81 -15.11 -6.95
CA GLU A 104 16.31 -16.33 -6.32
C GLU A 104 15.22 -17.33 -5.90
N ASN A 105 15.48 -18.56 -6.33
CA ASN A 105 14.76 -19.78 -6.00
C ASN A 105 14.98 -20.13 -4.51
N GLU A 106 13.89 -20.45 -3.82
CA GLU A 106 13.89 -21.23 -2.57
C GLU A 106 14.52 -20.56 -1.34
N VAL A 107 14.11 -19.34 -1.00
CA VAL A 107 14.23 -18.88 0.38
C VAL A 107 13.24 -19.70 1.22
N LYS A 108 13.74 -20.41 2.24
CA LYS A 108 12.93 -21.15 3.22
C LYS A 108 13.36 -20.73 4.61
N PHE A 109 12.40 -20.25 5.40
CA PHE A 109 12.63 -19.94 6.81
C PHE A 109 11.91 -20.97 7.67
N ASP A 110 12.70 -21.79 8.36
CA ASP A 110 12.16 -22.75 9.33
C ASP A 110 12.14 -22.15 10.74
N HIS A 111 12.98 -21.13 10.99
CA HIS A 111 13.08 -20.45 12.28
C HIS A 111 13.13 -18.92 12.16
N MET A 112 12.53 -18.23 13.14
CA MET A 112 12.55 -16.76 13.23
C MET A 112 13.99 -16.21 13.25
N SER A 113 14.94 -16.91 13.86
CA SER A 113 16.35 -16.49 13.89
C SER A 113 16.96 -16.33 12.49
N GLU A 114 16.51 -17.11 11.51
CA GLU A 114 16.99 -17.02 10.12
C GLU A 114 16.47 -15.75 9.44
N LEU A 115 15.19 -15.42 9.68
CA LEU A 115 14.60 -14.15 9.25
C LEU A 115 15.33 -12.97 9.90
N LEU A 116 15.46 -12.95 11.22
CA LEU A 116 16.10 -11.84 11.94
C LEU A 116 17.55 -11.65 11.53
N LYS A 117 18.30 -12.75 11.32
CA LYS A 117 19.67 -12.68 10.81
C LYS A 117 19.73 -12.00 9.44
N SER A 118 18.78 -12.30 8.53
CA SER A 118 18.72 -11.62 7.23
C SER A 118 18.46 -10.12 7.35
N LEU A 119 17.74 -9.68 8.39
CA LEU A 119 17.49 -8.27 8.68
C LEU A 119 18.72 -7.56 9.24
N ASP A 120 19.45 -8.23 10.12
CA ASP A 120 20.67 -7.68 10.70
C ASP A 120 21.77 -7.52 9.63
N GLU A 121 21.90 -8.48 8.71
CA GLU A 121 22.82 -8.39 7.56
C GLU A 121 22.51 -7.19 6.64
N LEU A 122 21.23 -6.82 6.50
CA LEU A 122 20.82 -5.63 5.73
C LEU A 122 21.24 -4.33 6.42
N ASN A 123 21.05 -4.24 7.74
CA ASN A 123 21.42 -3.07 8.54
C ASN A 123 22.94 -2.80 8.48
N GLU A 124 23.77 -3.85 8.41
CA GLU A 124 25.23 -3.73 8.33
C GLU A 124 25.72 -3.25 6.95
N SER A 125 25.00 -3.58 5.87
CA SER A 125 25.43 -3.27 4.49
C SER A 125 25.44 -1.77 4.11
N HIS A 126 24.73 -0.92 4.86
CA HIS A 126 24.59 0.51 4.59
C HIS A 126 25.42 1.42 5.53
N TYR A 127 26.43 0.87 6.21
CA TYR A 127 27.10 1.54 7.33
C TYR A 127 28.45 2.22 6.98
N ASP A 128 28.50 3.56 7.11
CA ASP A 128 29.77 4.30 7.35
C ASP A 128 29.96 4.43 8.88
N PRO A 129 30.93 3.71 9.48
CA PRO A 129 31.06 3.59 10.92
C PRO A 129 31.41 4.86 11.68
N GLN A 130 31.65 5.99 11.01
CA GLN A 130 32.08 7.23 11.67
C GLN A 130 30.98 8.28 11.88
N LYS A 131 29.74 8.09 11.39
CA LYS A 131 28.77 9.21 11.35
C LYS A 131 27.41 9.01 12.00
N PHE A 132 26.82 7.81 12.06
CA PHE A 132 25.52 7.61 12.71
C PHE A 132 25.34 6.15 13.18
N LYS A 133 25.12 5.91 14.48
CA LYS A 133 24.65 4.61 14.98
C LYS A 133 23.13 4.52 14.76
N CYS A 134 22.68 3.63 13.88
CA CYS A 134 21.26 3.26 13.79
C CYS A 134 20.97 2.16 14.81
N CYS A 135 20.00 2.37 15.69
CA CYS A 135 19.50 1.34 16.58
C CYS A 135 18.57 0.38 15.80
N PRO A 136 18.59 -0.95 16.06
CA PRO A 136 17.81 -1.93 15.30
C PRO A 136 16.33 -1.92 15.71
N SER A 137 15.67 -0.77 15.56
CA SER A 137 14.24 -0.60 15.88
C SER A 137 13.36 -1.41 14.94
N HIS A 138 13.78 -1.58 13.67
CA HIS A 138 13.06 -2.40 12.69
C HIS A 138 13.05 -3.89 13.06
N THR A 139 14.17 -4.45 13.52
CA THR A 139 14.24 -5.85 14.00
C THR A 139 13.27 -6.08 15.15
N LYS A 140 13.29 -5.20 16.16
CA LYS A 140 12.38 -5.28 17.32
C LYS A 140 10.90 -5.08 16.95
N LEU A 141 10.60 -4.27 15.94
CA LEU A 141 9.24 -4.11 15.43
C LEU A 141 8.74 -5.41 14.79
N VAL A 142 9.59 -6.07 13.99
CA VAL A 142 9.27 -7.33 13.32
C VAL A 142 9.07 -8.46 14.34
N GLU A 143 9.94 -8.54 15.35
CA GLU A 143 9.75 -9.46 16.50
C GLU A 143 8.39 -9.22 17.16
N TYR A 144 8.09 -7.97 17.50
CA TYR A 144 6.82 -7.61 18.13
C TYR A 144 5.62 -8.02 17.26
N TYR A 145 5.69 -7.77 15.95
CA TYR A 145 4.67 -8.15 14.98
C TYR A 145 4.43 -9.67 14.98
N ILE A 146 5.48 -10.48 14.85
CA ILE A 146 5.38 -11.94 14.82
C ILE A 146 4.82 -12.48 16.15
N GLU A 147 5.27 -11.94 17.28
CA GLU A 147 4.92 -12.45 18.61
C GLU A 147 3.50 -12.09 19.06
N ASN A 148 3.04 -10.87 18.72
CA ASN A 148 1.85 -10.25 19.32
C ASN A 148 0.75 -9.91 18.32
N VAL A 149 1.04 -9.86 17.02
CA VAL A 149 0.09 -9.39 16.00
C VAL A 149 -0.36 -10.51 15.07
N VAL A 150 0.56 -11.36 14.60
CA VAL A 150 0.22 -12.43 13.65
C VAL A 150 -0.64 -13.52 14.32
N GLU A 151 -1.70 -13.93 13.62
CA GLU A 151 -2.50 -15.08 14.01
C GLU A 151 -1.73 -16.40 13.81
N LYS A 152 -1.51 -17.11 14.92
CA LYS A 152 -0.71 -18.35 14.97
C LYS A 152 -1.42 -19.59 14.40
N GLU A 153 -2.62 -19.43 13.85
CA GLU A 153 -3.36 -20.51 13.20
C GLU A 153 -2.77 -20.85 11.81
N ASN A 154 -1.95 -19.95 11.25
CA ASN A 154 -1.25 -20.16 9.99
C ASN A 154 0.06 -20.94 10.19
N ASN A 155 0.52 -21.59 9.12
CA ASN A 155 1.83 -22.23 9.08
C ASN A 155 2.94 -21.19 9.32
N MET A 156 3.78 -21.43 10.34
CA MET A 156 4.83 -20.49 10.75
C MET A 156 5.86 -20.21 9.66
N SER A 157 6.19 -21.21 8.83
CA SER A 157 7.10 -20.98 7.69
C SER A 157 6.52 -20.00 6.69
N ASP A 158 5.21 -20.07 6.43
CA ASP A 158 4.53 -19.14 5.52
C ASP A 158 4.46 -17.73 6.13
N ILE A 159 4.25 -17.63 7.45
CA ILE A 159 4.33 -16.35 8.17
C ILE A 159 5.71 -15.72 7.99
N TYR A 160 6.79 -16.47 8.21
CA TYR A 160 8.15 -15.93 8.08
C TYR A 160 8.47 -15.53 6.64
N LEU A 161 8.03 -16.30 5.65
CA LEU A 161 8.23 -15.98 4.24
C LEU A 161 7.44 -14.74 3.79
N ASN A 162 6.17 -14.63 4.16
CA ASN A 162 5.37 -13.44 3.89
C ASN A 162 5.95 -12.22 4.61
N THR A 163 6.42 -12.38 5.85
CA THR A 163 7.05 -11.31 6.63
C THR A 163 8.36 -10.85 5.98
N PHE A 164 9.20 -11.78 5.54
CA PHE A 164 10.39 -11.48 4.77
C PHE A 164 10.05 -10.65 3.53
N PHE A 165 9.04 -11.09 2.76
CA PHE A 165 8.60 -10.37 1.56
C PHE A 165 8.09 -8.96 1.89
N MET A 166 7.26 -8.81 2.93
CA MET A 166 6.81 -7.51 3.39
C MET A 166 7.98 -6.59 3.74
N ILE A 167 8.98 -7.06 4.49
CA ILE A 167 10.10 -6.21 4.88
C ILE A 167 10.91 -5.72 3.67
N HIS A 168 11.09 -6.58 2.66
CA HIS A 168 11.88 -6.24 1.48
C HIS A 168 11.10 -5.44 0.44
N ALA A 169 9.80 -5.72 0.29
CA ALA A 169 8.97 -5.12 -0.75
C ALA A 169 8.26 -3.85 -0.27
N ASN A 170 7.64 -3.90 0.93
CA ASN A 170 6.95 -2.77 1.55
C ASN A 170 6.59 -3.07 3.01
N MET A 171 7.13 -2.31 3.97
CA MET A 171 6.81 -2.47 5.39
C MET A 171 5.44 -1.92 5.80
N GLU A 172 4.73 -1.19 4.93
CA GLU A 172 3.41 -0.62 5.25
C GLU A 172 2.45 -1.64 5.91
N PRO A 173 2.28 -2.89 5.42
CA PRO A 173 1.34 -3.84 6.03
C PRO A 173 1.74 -4.25 7.45
N ILE A 174 3.03 -4.30 7.77
CA ILE A 174 3.51 -4.60 9.13
C ILE A 174 3.19 -3.41 10.04
N ILE A 175 3.52 -2.20 9.61
CA ILE A 175 3.26 -0.97 10.35
C ILE A 175 1.75 -0.81 10.61
N GLN A 176 0.92 -1.01 9.60
CA GLN A 176 -0.54 -0.95 9.73
C GLN A 176 -1.03 -1.95 10.76
N GLN A 177 -0.63 -3.23 10.68
CA GLN A 177 -1.15 -4.25 11.60
C GLN A 177 -0.73 -4.00 13.05
N VAL A 178 0.49 -3.48 13.28
CA VAL A 178 0.96 -3.05 14.61
C VAL A 178 0.17 -1.82 15.11
N THR A 179 -0.32 -0.98 14.20
CA THR A 179 -1.03 0.27 14.50
C THR A 179 -2.53 0.20 14.17
N LYS A 180 -3.11 -1.00 14.08
CA LYS A 180 -4.46 -1.23 13.53
C LYS A 180 -5.59 -0.44 14.22
N ASP A 181 -5.40 -0.11 15.50
CA ASP A 181 -6.38 0.65 16.31
C ASP A 181 -6.26 2.17 16.15
N TRP A 182 -5.41 2.64 15.22
CA TRP A 182 -5.17 4.05 14.96
C TRP A 182 -5.95 4.51 13.72
N ALA A 183 -5.93 5.81 13.46
CA ALA A 183 -6.51 6.41 12.27
C ALA A 183 -5.63 6.15 11.02
N VAL A 184 -5.47 4.88 10.66
CA VAL A 184 -4.72 4.40 9.48
C VAL A 184 -5.65 3.56 8.61
N ALA A 185 -5.43 3.56 7.30
CA ALA A 185 -6.18 2.70 6.38
C ALA A 185 -6.00 1.22 6.75
N GLU A 186 -7.07 0.43 6.70
CA GLU A 186 -7.01 -0.98 7.04
C GLU A 186 -6.34 -1.80 5.93
N TYR A 187 -5.38 -2.65 6.32
CA TYR A 187 -4.81 -3.65 5.41
C TYR A 187 -5.73 -4.88 5.38
N LEU A 188 -6.33 -5.16 4.22
CA LEU A 188 -7.30 -6.24 4.05
C LEU A 188 -6.64 -7.57 3.66
N GLY A 189 -5.39 -7.51 3.18
CA GLY A 189 -4.61 -8.69 2.79
C GLY A 189 -3.87 -8.51 1.47
N GLY A 190 -3.26 -9.59 1.02
CA GLY A 190 -2.45 -9.62 -0.20
C GLY A 190 -2.99 -10.54 -1.28
N CYS A 191 -2.54 -10.29 -2.50
CA CYS A 191 -2.55 -11.26 -3.58
C CYS A 191 -1.23 -11.13 -4.34
N GLY A 192 -0.32 -12.08 -4.17
CA GLY A 192 0.98 -12.03 -4.86
C GLY A 192 1.77 -10.76 -4.51
N ASP A 193 2.09 -9.95 -5.52
CA ASP A 193 2.78 -8.65 -5.38
C ASP A 193 1.85 -7.44 -5.15
N PHE A 194 0.55 -7.67 -4.98
CA PHE A 194 -0.42 -6.67 -4.58
C PHE A 194 -0.75 -6.73 -3.09
N THR A 195 -0.91 -5.55 -2.51
CA THR A 195 -1.57 -5.34 -1.23
C THR A 195 -2.92 -4.68 -1.45
N VAL A 196 -3.91 -5.06 -0.65
CA VAL A 196 -5.27 -4.53 -0.73
C VAL A 196 -5.58 -3.82 0.58
N TRP A 197 -6.06 -2.59 0.44
CA TRP A 197 -6.33 -1.67 1.52
C TRP A 197 -7.76 -1.18 1.46
N GLN A 198 -8.33 -0.82 2.59
CA GLN A 198 -9.64 -0.17 2.63
C GLN A 198 -9.55 1.22 1.98
N TYR A 199 -10.48 1.53 1.09
CA TYR A 199 -10.64 2.89 0.58
C TYR A 199 -11.27 3.79 1.66
N CYS A 200 -10.61 4.90 1.96
CA CYS A 200 -10.96 5.78 3.08
C CYS A 200 -11.54 7.14 2.63
N GLY A 201 -11.99 7.25 1.38
CA GLY A 201 -12.49 8.50 0.80
C GLY A 201 -11.44 9.30 0.04
N ASP A 202 -11.71 10.58 -0.19
CA ASP A 202 -10.85 11.48 -0.97
C ASP A 202 -9.82 12.18 -0.06
N THR A 203 -8.67 12.57 -0.62
CA THR A 203 -7.59 13.16 0.17
C THR A 203 -7.92 14.56 0.67
N LEU A 204 -7.26 15.02 1.74
CA LEU A 204 -7.45 16.36 2.28
C LEU A 204 -7.23 17.45 1.23
N THR A 205 -6.29 17.25 0.29
CA THR A 205 -6.05 18.18 -0.83
C THR A 205 -7.33 18.46 -1.61
N TRP A 206 -8.15 17.43 -1.85
CA TRP A 206 -9.37 17.54 -2.64
C TRP A 206 -10.56 18.03 -1.83
N VAL A 207 -10.70 17.58 -0.58
CA VAL A 207 -11.91 17.89 0.21
C VAL A 207 -11.82 19.23 0.94
N VAL A 208 -10.64 19.62 1.45
CA VAL A 208 -10.48 20.81 2.30
C VAL A 208 -11.05 22.10 1.68
N PRO A 209 -10.93 22.38 0.37
CA PRO A 209 -11.52 23.57 -0.25
C PRO A 209 -13.03 23.70 -0.04
N GLU A 210 -13.75 22.58 -0.03
CA GLU A 210 -15.22 22.52 0.02
C GLU A 210 -15.78 22.48 1.45
N LEU A 211 -14.92 22.20 2.44
CA LEU A 211 -15.34 22.04 3.84
C LEU A 211 -15.59 23.38 4.55
N ASP A 212 -16.60 23.41 5.41
CA ASP A 212 -16.88 24.53 6.30
C ASP A 212 -15.90 24.59 7.50
N TRP A 213 -16.00 25.64 8.31
CA TRP A 213 -15.14 25.82 9.47
C TRP A 213 -15.27 24.69 10.50
N MET A 214 -16.49 24.19 10.72
CA MET A 214 -16.75 23.18 11.75
C MET A 214 -16.13 21.85 11.34
N ALA A 215 -16.33 21.41 10.10
CA ALA A 215 -15.71 20.21 9.55
C ALA A 215 -14.18 20.29 9.58
N ARG A 216 -13.60 21.42 9.16
CA ARG A 216 -12.14 21.66 9.25
C ARG A 216 -11.61 21.56 10.67
N SER A 217 -12.35 22.09 11.65
CA SER A 217 -11.95 22.02 13.06
C SER A 217 -11.98 20.59 13.61
N PHE A 218 -12.94 19.78 13.16
CA PHE A 218 -13.07 18.37 13.53
C PHE A 218 -11.94 17.52 12.93
N ILE A 219 -11.63 17.74 11.66
CA ILE A 219 -10.48 17.13 10.98
C ILE A 219 -9.16 17.50 11.67
N ALA A 220 -8.95 18.78 11.98
CA ALA A 220 -7.74 19.23 12.66
C ALA A 220 -7.55 18.55 14.02
N LYS A 221 -8.64 18.36 14.78
CA LYS A 221 -8.62 17.61 16.03
C LYS A 221 -8.18 16.16 15.81
N GLN A 222 -8.72 15.47 14.80
CA GLN A 222 -8.35 14.09 14.50
C GLN A 222 -6.88 13.96 14.09
N LEU A 223 -6.36 14.89 13.28
CA LEU A 223 -4.93 14.93 12.91
C LEU A 223 -4.02 15.10 14.13
N LEU A 224 -4.39 15.97 15.07
CA LEU A 224 -3.65 16.12 16.33
C LEU A 224 -3.73 14.86 17.20
N GLN A 225 -4.88 14.20 17.25
CA GLN A 225 -5.04 12.92 17.95
C GLN A 225 -4.20 11.82 17.31
N PHE A 226 -4.12 11.78 15.98
CA PHE A 226 -3.25 10.87 15.25
C PHE A 226 -1.78 11.10 15.62
N ALA A 227 -1.30 12.34 15.56
CA ALA A 227 0.09 12.68 15.93
C ALA A 227 0.42 12.29 17.38
N PHE A 228 -0.53 12.52 18.30
CA PHE A 228 -0.40 12.09 19.69
C PHE A 228 -0.30 10.56 19.81
N ASN A 229 -1.17 9.83 19.10
CA ASN A 229 -1.15 8.37 19.11
C ASN A 229 0.17 7.82 18.54
N ALA A 230 0.61 8.34 17.40
CA ALA A 230 1.86 7.98 16.74
C ALA A 230 3.07 8.07 17.67
N THR A 231 3.10 9.12 18.49
CA THR A 231 4.21 9.36 19.43
C THR A 231 4.05 8.55 20.71
N PHE A 232 2.86 8.53 21.32
CA PHE A 232 2.72 8.12 22.71
C PHE A 232 1.96 6.82 22.93
N ARG A 233 1.03 6.44 22.04
CA ARG A 233 0.04 5.38 22.32
C ARG A 233 0.63 3.98 22.32
N HIS A 234 1.53 3.65 21.39
CA HIS A 234 2.11 2.31 21.37
C HIS A 234 3.03 2.13 22.58
N PRO A 235 2.92 1.04 23.37
CA PRO A 235 3.63 0.90 24.64
C PRO A 235 5.15 0.85 24.46
N ARG A 236 5.63 0.31 23.33
CA ARG A 236 7.07 0.08 23.07
C ARG A 236 7.68 1.00 22.03
N PHE A 237 6.89 1.55 21.11
CA PHE A 237 7.41 2.23 19.92
C PHE A 237 6.83 3.64 19.79
N SER A 238 7.61 4.55 19.24
CA SER A 238 7.14 5.82 18.68
C SER A 238 7.30 5.76 17.17
N PHE A 239 6.33 6.29 16.45
CA PHE A 239 6.29 6.31 14.99
C PHE A 239 6.35 7.76 14.51
N TYR A 240 7.38 8.10 13.76
CA TYR A 240 7.55 9.42 13.15
C TYR A 240 7.46 9.29 11.65
N PHE A 241 6.28 9.55 11.13
CA PHE A 241 6.06 9.62 9.69
C PHE A 241 6.67 10.90 9.16
N THR A 242 7.55 10.79 8.18
CA THR A 242 8.36 11.90 7.67
C THR A 242 7.76 12.55 6.43
N ASP A 243 6.85 11.87 5.75
CA ASP A 243 6.13 12.38 4.58
C ASP A 243 4.70 12.77 4.93
N MET A 244 4.56 13.77 5.80
CA MET A 244 3.27 14.26 6.27
C MET A 244 2.75 15.35 5.34
N SER A 245 1.81 14.99 4.46
CA SER A 245 1.16 15.89 3.50
C SER A 245 -0.36 15.70 3.47
N PRO A 246 -1.15 16.69 3.00
CA PRO A 246 -2.60 16.54 2.84
C PRO A 246 -3.00 15.40 1.88
N ASP A 247 -2.13 15.01 0.94
CA ASP A 247 -2.39 13.90 0.02
C ASP A 247 -2.35 12.52 0.70
N ASN A 248 -1.64 12.41 1.82
CA ASN A 248 -1.49 11.14 2.54
C ASN A 248 -2.62 10.88 3.54
N PHE A 249 -3.54 11.83 3.72
CA PHE A 249 -4.72 11.66 4.57
C PHE A 249 -5.99 11.68 3.73
N ALA A 250 -6.79 10.63 3.85
CA ALA A 250 -8.12 10.54 3.26
C ALA A 250 -9.20 10.88 4.30
N VAL A 251 -10.32 11.39 3.82
CA VAL A 251 -11.48 11.75 4.62
C VAL A 251 -12.70 11.00 4.11
N SER A 252 -13.36 10.25 5.00
CA SER A 252 -14.60 9.56 4.66
C SER A 252 -15.78 10.53 4.54
N PRO A 253 -16.92 10.11 3.96
CA PRO A 253 -18.15 10.90 3.97
C PRO A 253 -18.66 11.30 5.36
N GLU A 254 -18.24 10.58 6.40
CA GLU A 254 -18.55 10.83 7.82
C GLU A 254 -17.51 11.74 8.51
N ASP A 255 -16.64 12.41 7.74
CA ASP A 255 -15.52 13.25 8.20
C ASP A 255 -14.47 12.49 9.02
N GLU A 256 -14.36 11.17 8.88
CA GLU A 256 -13.29 10.39 9.53
C GLU A 256 -11.98 10.51 8.75
N VAL A 257 -10.92 10.92 9.44
CA VAL A 257 -9.58 11.09 8.84
C VAL A 257 -8.78 9.80 9.02
N ARG A 258 -8.15 9.30 7.95
CA ARG A 258 -7.20 8.18 8.03
C ARG A 258 -5.96 8.43 7.19
N LEU A 259 -4.80 8.04 7.73
CA LEU A 259 -3.52 8.01 7.00
C LEU A 259 -3.53 6.82 6.03
N VAL A 260 -3.30 7.07 4.74
CA VAL A 260 -3.39 6.05 3.67
C VAL A 260 -2.02 5.62 3.12
N ASP A 261 -0.96 6.32 3.49
CA ASP A 261 0.44 6.03 3.12
C ASP A 261 1.31 5.90 4.40
N LEU A 262 1.99 4.76 4.54
CA LEU A 262 2.83 4.43 5.70
C LEU A 262 4.30 4.17 5.30
N GLU A 263 4.74 4.55 4.11
CA GLU A 263 6.06 4.15 3.57
C GLU A 263 7.23 4.85 4.28
N ASN A 264 7.06 6.13 4.56
CA ASN A 264 8.12 6.99 5.09
C ASN A 264 7.97 7.16 6.60
N VAL A 265 8.34 6.13 7.37
CA VAL A 265 8.26 6.15 8.85
C VAL A 265 9.58 5.80 9.52
N ILE A 266 9.93 6.58 10.54
CA ILE A 266 10.99 6.26 11.49
C ILE A 266 10.33 5.63 12.71
N VAL A 267 10.71 4.39 13.02
CA VAL A 267 10.24 3.69 14.21
C VAL A 267 11.32 3.77 15.28
N VAL A 268 10.96 4.21 16.48
CA VAL A 268 11.88 4.38 17.60
C VAL A 268 11.43 3.48 18.75
N ASP A 269 12.34 2.63 19.23
CA ASP A 269 12.15 1.89 20.48
C ASP A 269 12.21 2.86 21.67
N LYS A 270 11.16 2.90 22.49
CA LYS A 270 11.08 3.75 23.68
C LYS A 270 11.99 3.26 24.80
N TYR A 271 12.39 1.99 24.76
CA TYR A 271 13.24 1.36 25.78
C TYR A 271 14.42 0.66 25.08
N PRO A 272 15.35 1.43 24.49
CA PRO A 272 16.54 0.84 23.87
C PRO A 272 17.39 0.13 24.94
N GLU A 273 18.00 -0.98 24.56
CA GLU A 273 18.94 -1.74 25.39
C GLU A 273 20.35 -1.62 24.79
N GLY A 274 21.40 -1.65 25.62
CA GLY A 274 22.79 -1.65 25.16
C GLY A 274 23.32 -0.29 24.68
N GLU A 275 24.26 -0.30 23.72
CA GLU A 275 24.99 0.88 23.20
C GLU A 275 24.12 1.99 22.54
N CYS A 276 22.80 1.78 22.50
CA CYS A 276 21.81 2.74 22.03
C CYS A 276 21.35 3.74 23.10
N LEU A 277 21.82 3.59 24.35
CA LEU A 277 21.50 4.50 25.47
C LEU A 277 22.38 5.74 25.53
N ASP A 278 23.47 5.80 24.76
CA ASP A 278 24.48 6.88 24.82
C ASP A 278 24.28 7.99 23.76
N LEU A 279 23.08 8.11 23.18
CA LEU A 279 22.70 9.17 22.22
C LEU A 279 21.88 10.29 22.87
#